data_AF-A0A026X630-F1
#
_entry.id   AF-A0A026X630-F1
#
_cell.length_a   1.000
_cell.length_b   1.000
_cell.length_c   1.000
_cell.angle_alpha   90.00
_cell.angle_beta   90.00
_cell.angle_gamma   90.00
#
_symmetry.space_group_name_H-M   'P 1'
#
loop_
_entity.id
_entity.type
_entity.pdbx_description
1 polymer ?
#
loop_
_entity_poly.entity_id
_entity_poly.type
_entity_poly.pdbx_seq_one_letter_code
_entity_poly.pdbx_strand_id
1 'polypeptide(L)'
;GQAVPSESPISIMVMPLTQLLEDCASSSMTIKKMLHWCLESIINRTLELLSYVIRCQSICEMLLSFLHSAFSVLQQQLGSEFTQNAVQGMLQLCTRSHNLLADEIAAAIHSLASVNIGWFFGYFLPTVLTTCQGVDDMQRAILLENFDKSTDQPTLTRSVLQLISDLRCYQLCRPR
;
A
#
# COMPACT_ATOMS: atom_id res chain seq x y z
N GLY A 1 -10.04 25.43 -12.88
CA GLY A 1 -8.97 24.45 -13.12
C GLY A 1 -7.88 24.71 -12.10
N GLN A 2 -7.66 23.79 -11.16
CA GLN A 2 -6.50 23.88 -10.30
C GLN A 2 -5.28 23.44 -11.12
N ALA A 3 -4.21 24.25 -11.07
CA ALA A 3 -2.95 23.95 -11.74
C ALA A 3 -2.44 22.62 -11.21
N VAL A 4 -2.20 21.67 -12.12
CA VAL A 4 -1.48 20.44 -11.80
C VAL A 4 -0.11 20.86 -11.27
N PRO A 5 0.29 20.46 -10.05
CA PRO A 5 1.60 20.80 -9.52
C PRO A 5 2.67 20.30 -10.51
N SER A 6 3.66 21.13 -10.80
CA SER A 6 4.77 20.71 -11.66
C SER A 6 5.44 19.48 -11.06
N GLU A 7 5.76 18.50 -11.90
CA GLU A 7 6.36 17.22 -11.47
C GLU A 7 7.79 17.42 -10.92
N SER A 8 8.48 18.48 -11.37
CA SER A 8 9.89 18.72 -11.06
C SER A 8 10.22 18.95 -9.58
N PRO A 9 9.50 19.79 -8.79
CA PRO A 9 9.81 19.97 -7.37
C PRO A 9 9.59 18.71 -6.54
N ILE A 10 8.58 17.91 -6.86
CA ILE A 10 8.28 16.67 -6.14
C ILE A 10 9.38 15.64 -6.42
N SER A 11 9.76 15.47 -7.69
CA SER A 11 10.83 14.55 -8.09
C SER A 11 12.17 14.88 -7.42
N ILE A 12 12.56 16.17 -7.39
CA ILE A 12 13.82 16.64 -6.77
C ILE A 12 13.88 16.30 -5.28
N MET A 13 12.73 16.30 -4.58
CA MET A 13 12.68 16.00 -3.15
C MET A 13 12.58 14.49 -2.87
N VAL A 14 11.76 13.77 -3.64
CA VAL A 14 11.44 12.36 -3.36
C VAL A 14 12.58 11.43 -3.75
N MET A 15 13.22 11.64 -4.91
CA MET A 15 14.25 10.71 -5.41
C MET A 15 15.46 10.56 -4.45
N PRO A 16 16.05 11.63 -3.90
CA PRO A 16 17.16 11.49 -2.95
C PRO A 16 16.75 10.79 -1.66
N LEU A 17 15.52 10.99 -1.20
CA LEU A 17 15.00 10.32 0.00
C LEU A 17 14.80 8.83 -0.24
N THR A 18 14.28 8.45 -1.41
CA THR A 18 14.18 7.04 -1.82
C THR A 18 15.56 6.39 -1.89
N GLN A 19 16.54 7.06 -2.52
CA GLN A 19 17.91 6.55 -2.60
C GLN A 19 18.53 6.37 -1.21
N LEU A 20 18.36 7.35 -0.31
CA LEU A 20 18.87 7.26 1.05
C LEU A 20 18.29 6.06 1.82
N LEU A 21 17.00 5.77 1.63
CA LEU A 21 16.35 4.60 2.23
C LEU A 21 16.99 3.30 1.72
N GLU A 22 17.16 3.18 0.40
CA GLU A 22 17.75 2.01 -0.25
C GLU A 22 19.20 1.78 0.19
N ASP A 23 20.01 2.85 0.26
CA ASP A 23 21.39 2.79 0.74
C ASP A 23 21.46 2.34 2.21
N CYS A 24 20.40 2.61 2.98
CA CYS A 24 20.28 2.21 4.38
C CYS A 24 19.57 0.85 4.57
N ALA A 25 19.22 0.12 3.50
CA ALA A 25 18.50 -1.15 3.60
C ALA A 25 19.27 -2.21 4.42
N SER A 26 20.59 -2.30 4.23
CA SER A 26 21.50 -3.20 4.97
C SER A 26 22.10 -2.58 6.24
N SER A 27 21.64 -1.38 6.63
CA SER A 27 22.15 -0.68 7.81
C SER A 27 21.62 -1.27 9.13
N SER A 28 22.22 -0.85 10.25
CA SER A 28 21.85 -1.33 11.58
C SER A 28 20.45 -0.89 12.02
N MET A 29 19.87 -1.62 12.98
CA MET A 29 18.54 -1.30 13.53
C MET A 29 18.48 0.11 14.14
N THR A 30 19.59 0.61 14.69
CA THR A 30 19.69 1.98 15.22
C THR A 30 19.49 3.01 14.12
N ILE A 31 20.15 2.83 12.97
CA ILE A 31 20.01 3.74 11.82
C ILE A 31 18.59 3.70 11.29
N LYS A 32 18.00 2.51 11.14
CA LYS A 32 16.61 2.36 10.69
C LYS A 32 15.61 3.01 11.64
N LYS A 33 15.83 2.95 12.96
CA LYS A 33 14.99 3.66 13.95
C LYS A 33 15.11 5.18 13.83
N MET A 34 16.32 5.69 13.61
CA MET A 34 16.53 7.13 13.38
C MET A 34 15.85 7.57 12.08
N LEU A 35 16.00 6.81 11.00
CA LEU A 35 15.33 7.06 9.73
C LEU A 35 13.82 7.05 9.87
N HIS A 36 13.25 6.05 10.55
CA HIS A 36 11.83 6.00 10.85
C HIS A 36 11.39 7.28 11.57
N TRP A 37 12.08 7.67 12.64
CA TRP A 37 11.73 8.88 13.39
C TRP A 37 11.79 10.16 12.55
N CYS A 38 12.77 10.28 11.64
CA CYS A 38 12.89 11.44 10.76
C CYS A 38 11.84 11.44 9.63
N LEU A 39 11.49 10.27 9.11
CA LEU A 39 10.66 10.14 7.91
C LEU A 39 9.19 9.82 8.20
N GLU A 40 8.84 9.45 9.44
CA GLU A 40 7.47 9.05 9.83
C GLU A 40 6.42 10.09 9.43
N SER A 41 6.66 11.37 9.71
CA SER A 41 5.76 12.46 9.31
C SER A 41 5.61 12.56 7.78
N ILE A 42 6.71 12.36 7.05
CA ILE A 42 6.74 12.43 5.58
C ILE A 42 5.99 11.23 4.98
N ILE A 43 6.19 10.03 5.51
CA ILE A 43 5.51 8.80 5.08
C ILE A 43 4.01 8.94 5.30
N ASN A 44 3.58 9.35 6.50
CA ASN A 44 2.17 9.58 6.81
C ASN A 44 1.55 10.62 5.88
N ARG A 45 2.24 11.75 5.69
CA ARG A 45 1.76 12.79 4.78
C ARG A 45 1.66 12.31 3.34
N THR A 46 2.58 11.45 2.90
CA THR A 46 2.58 10.87 1.56
C THR A 46 1.39 9.93 1.34
N LEU A 47 1.07 9.09 2.34
CA LEU A 47 -0.12 8.23 2.31
C LEU A 47 -1.42 9.04 2.22
N GLU A 48 -1.54 10.14 2.99
CA GLU A 48 -2.69 11.05 2.91
C GLU A 48 -2.81 11.69 1.51
N LEU A 49 -1.67 12.18 0.99
CA LEU A 49 -1.61 12.88 -0.30
C LEU A 49 -1.94 11.96 -1.47
N LEU A 50 -1.65 10.66 -1.36
CA LEU A 50 -1.85 9.70 -2.45
C LEU A 50 -3.31 9.67 -2.94
N SER A 51 -4.27 9.86 -2.02
CA SER A 51 -5.70 9.91 -2.35
C SER A 51 -6.08 11.14 -3.19
N TYR A 52 -5.31 12.23 -3.07
CA TYR A 52 -5.54 13.48 -3.81
C TYR A 52 -4.83 13.48 -5.16
N VAL A 53 -3.63 12.87 -5.22
CA VAL A 53 -2.82 12.85 -6.44
C VAL A 53 -3.17 11.69 -7.39
N ILE A 54 -4.14 10.82 -7.06
CA ILE A 54 -4.55 9.66 -7.87
C ILE A 54 -4.88 9.97 -9.34
N ARG A 55 -5.19 11.22 -9.66
CA ARG A 55 -5.45 11.68 -11.04
C ARG A 55 -4.17 11.96 -11.84
N CYS A 56 -3.03 12.05 -11.18
CA CYS A 56 -1.70 12.30 -11.74
C CYS A 56 -0.84 11.05 -11.56
N GLN A 57 -0.85 10.18 -12.57
CA GLN A 57 -0.20 8.87 -12.52
C GLN A 57 1.30 8.96 -12.17
N SER A 58 2.04 9.85 -12.85
CA SER A 58 3.49 10.06 -12.63
C SER A 58 3.84 10.38 -11.18
N ILE A 59 3.10 11.30 -10.55
CA ILE A 59 3.30 11.70 -9.16
C ILE A 59 2.96 10.53 -8.23
N CYS A 60 1.86 9.82 -8.50
CA CYS A 60 1.50 8.64 -7.72
C CYS A 60 2.56 7.54 -7.78
N GLU A 61 3.10 7.24 -8.97
CA GLU A 61 4.17 6.25 -9.15
C GLU A 61 5.42 6.65 -8.34
N MET A 62 5.83 7.92 -8.41
CA MET A 62 6.97 8.41 -7.63
C MET A 62 6.74 8.27 -6.12
N LEU A 63 5.57 8.65 -5.62
CA LEU A 63 5.23 8.55 -4.20
C LEU A 63 5.09 7.09 -3.75
N LEU A 64 4.52 6.22 -4.58
CA LEU A 64 4.41 4.78 -4.30
C LEU A 64 5.78 4.11 -4.27
N SER A 65 6.68 4.49 -5.17
CA SER A 65 8.06 4.00 -5.17
C SER A 65 8.77 4.37 -3.87
N PHE A 66 8.67 5.64 -3.45
CA PHE A 66 9.20 6.07 -2.15
C PHE A 66 8.59 5.30 -0.97
N LEU A 67 7.26 5.16 -0.95
CA LEU A 67 6.57 4.41 0.10
C LEU A 67 6.99 2.94 0.12
N HIS A 68 7.12 2.30 -1.04
CA HIS A 68 7.59 0.93 -1.16
C HIS A 68 9.01 0.78 -0.58
N SER A 69 9.94 1.66 -0.93
CA SER A 69 11.29 1.65 -0.37
C SER A 69 11.27 1.91 1.13
N ALA A 70 10.46 2.87 1.59
CA ALA A 70 10.29 3.15 3.01
C ALA A 70 9.76 1.95 3.78
N PHE A 71 8.73 1.28 3.26
CA PHE A 71 8.16 0.09 3.88
C PHE A 71 9.16 -1.05 3.86
N SER A 72 9.77 -1.38 2.73
CA SER A 72 10.78 -2.45 2.64
C SER A 72 11.90 -2.29 3.69
N VAL A 73 12.41 -1.07 3.86
CA VAL A 73 13.52 -0.76 4.78
C VAL A 73 13.07 -0.66 6.24
N LEU A 74 11.92 -0.02 6.47
CA LEU A 74 11.41 0.35 7.80
C LEU A 74 10.31 -0.58 8.32
N GLN A 75 10.00 -1.67 7.63
CA GLN A 75 8.88 -2.57 7.95
C GLN A 75 8.87 -3.03 9.42
N GLN A 76 10.05 -3.26 10.02
CA GLN A 76 10.20 -3.70 11.41
C GLN A 76 9.91 -2.60 12.45
N GLN A 77 9.87 -1.33 12.02
CA GLN A 77 9.75 -0.15 12.88
C GLN A 77 8.32 0.43 12.89
N LEU A 78 7.52 0.16 11.86
CA LEU A 78 6.21 0.80 11.66
C LEU A 78 5.14 0.36 12.65
N GLY A 79 5.23 -0.86 13.20
CA GLY A 79 4.22 -1.40 14.11
C GLY A 79 2.90 -1.76 13.41
N SER A 80 1.99 -2.42 14.14
CA SER A 80 0.76 -2.99 13.57
C SER A 80 -0.30 -1.95 13.21
N GLU A 81 -0.47 -0.90 14.03
CA GLU A 81 -1.48 0.14 13.81
C GLU A 81 -1.19 0.95 12.53
N PHE A 82 0.05 1.40 12.37
CA PHE A 82 0.47 2.06 11.13
C PHE A 82 0.29 1.12 9.93
N THR A 83 0.74 -0.13 10.05
CA THR A 83 0.66 -1.12 8.97
C THR A 83 -0.78 -1.31 8.52
N GLN A 84 -1.72 -1.40 9.46
CA GLN A 84 -3.14 -1.50 9.16
C GLN A 84 -3.65 -0.29 8.37
N ASN A 85 -3.34 0.93 8.84
CA ASN A 85 -3.77 2.16 8.19
C ASN A 85 -3.17 2.31 6.77
N ALA A 86 -1.88 2.00 6.62
CA ALA A 86 -1.17 2.08 5.34
C ALA A 86 -1.73 1.10 4.31
N VAL A 87 -1.89 -0.19 4.67
CA VAL A 87 -2.43 -1.21 3.75
C VAL A 87 -3.89 -0.92 3.42
N GLN A 88 -4.70 -0.44 4.39
CA GLN A 88 -6.07 -0.03 4.12
C GLN A 88 -6.14 1.13 3.11
N GLY A 89 -5.31 2.16 3.28
CA GLY A 89 -5.23 3.28 2.34
C GLY A 89 -4.84 2.80 0.94
N MET A 90 -3.81 1.97 0.84
CA MET A 90 -3.35 1.34 -0.41
C MET A 90 -4.46 0.56 -1.14
N LEU A 91 -5.18 -0.30 -0.43
CA LEU A 91 -6.29 -1.06 -1.02
C LEU A 91 -7.38 -0.13 -1.56
N GLN A 92 -7.73 0.93 -0.81
CA GLN A 92 -8.69 1.93 -1.28
C GLN A 92 -8.20 2.65 -2.54
N LEU A 93 -6.91 2.98 -2.62
CA LEU A 93 -6.31 3.58 -3.81
C LEU A 93 -6.43 2.65 -5.02
N CYS A 94 -6.14 1.36 -4.87
CA CYS A 94 -6.29 0.34 -5.91
C CYS A 94 -7.71 0.22 -6.47
N THR A 95 -8.73 0.32 -5.60
CA THR A 95 -10.12 0.29 -6.07
C THR A 95 -10.47 1.50 -6.94
N ARG A 96 -9.80 2.65 -6.72
CA ARG A 96 -10.04 3.92 -7.42
C ARG A 96 -9.15 4.14 -8.66
N SER A 97 -7.94 3.57 -8.70
CA SER A 97 -6.93 3.84 -9.75
C SER A 97 -7.06 2.99 -11.02
N HIS A 98 -8.13 2.22 -11.19
CA HIS A 98 -8.41 1.41 -12.39
C HIS A 98 -7.23 0.54 -12.87
N ASN A 99 -6.50 -0.09 -11.95
CA ASN A 99 -5.38 -1.02 -12.17
C ASN A 99 -4.04 -0.42 -12.61
N LEU A 100 -3.93 0.88 -12.92
CA LEU A 100 -2.68 1.44 -13.44
C LEU A 100 -1.50 1.36 -12.46
N LEU A 101 -1.78 1.32 -11.15
CA LEU A 101 -0.79 1.31 -10.07
C LEU A 101 -0.89 0.07 -9.20
N ALA A 102 -1.61 -0.95 -9.66
CA ALA A 102 -1.98 -2.06 -8.82
C ALA A 102 -0.78 -2.94 -8.46
N ASP A 103 0.19 -3.07 -9.37
CA ASP A 103 1.43 -3.81 -9.14
C ASP A 103 2.30 -3.14 -8.07
N GLU A 104 2.52 -1.82 -8.16
CA GLU A 104 3.29 -1.04 -7.19
C GLU A 104 2.63 -1.06 -5.81
N ILE A 105 1.31 -0.91 -5.78
CA ILE A 105 0.56 -0.98 -4.53
C ILE A 105 0.64 -2.39 -3.93
N ALA A 106 0.47 -3.43 -4.73
CA ALA A 106 0.56 -4.81 -4.25
C ALA A 106 1.97 -5.15 -3.73
N ALA A 107 3.03 -4.65 -4.37
CA ALA A 107 4.39 -4.76 -3.86
C ALA A 107 4.58 -4.03 -2.51
N ALA A 108 4.02 -2.82 -2.37
CA ALA A 108 4.06 -2.08 -1.11
C ALA A 108 3.27 -2.78 0.02
N ILE A 109 2.10 -3.35 -0.30
CA ILE A 109 1.32 -4.19 0.63
C ILE A 109 2.12 -5.42 1.04
N HIS A 110 2.81 -6.08 0.10
CA HIS A 110 3.64 -7.24 0.41
C HIS A 110 4.76 -6.89 1.40
N SER A 111 5.49 -5.78 1.17
CA SER A 111 6.56 -5.32 2.07
C SER A 111 6.07 -5.02 3.50
N LEU A 112 4.79 -4.67 3.65
CA LEU A 112 4.15 -4.47 4.95
C LEU A 112 3.67 -5.80 5.56
N ALA A 113 3.08 -6.67 4.75
CA ALA A 113 2.58 -7.97 5.17
C ALA A 113 3.71 -8.92 5.60
N SER A 114 4.89 -8.83 4.96
CA SER A 114 6.05 -9.69 5.23
C SER A 114 6.57 -9.60 6.67
N VAL A 115 6.29 -8.50 7.38
CA VAL A 115 6.65 -8.33 8.80
C VAL A 115 5.93 -9.32 9.69
N ASN A 116 4.62 -9.50 9.42
CA ASN A 116 3.77 -10.35 10.22
C ASN A 116 2.62 -10.90 9.36
N ILE A 117 2.97 -11.92 8.59
CA ILE A 117 2.05 -12.62 7.68
C ILE A 117 0.88 -13.25 8.46
N GLY A 118 1.14 -13.76 9.67
CA GLY A 118 0.11 -14.34 10.53
C GLY A 118 -0.96 -13.32 10.92
N TRP A 119 -0.55 -12.12 11.32
CA TRP A 119 -1.47 -11.01 11.58
C TRP A 119 -2.16 -10.52 10.30
N PHE A 120 -1.44 -10.47 9.18
CA PHE A 120 -2.00 -10.05 7.89
C PHE A 120 -3.19 -10.93 7.49
N PHE A 121 -3.03 -12.26 7.50
CA PHE A 121 -4.11 -13.17 7.14
C PHE A 121 -5.15 -13.38 8.24
N GLY A 122 -4.72 -13.39 9.50
CA GLY A 122 -5.58 -13.74 10.63
C GLY A 122 -6.46 -12.59 11.13
N TYR A 123 -6.03 -11.34 10.94
CA TYR A 123 -6.72 -10.17 11.51
C TYR A 123 -6.92 -9.05 10.49
N PHE A 124 -5.85 -8.64 9.82
CA PHE A 124 -5.90 -7.50 8.92
C PHE A 124 -6.84 -7.73 7.73
N LEU A 125 -6.64 -8.82 6.98
CA LEU A 125 -7.39 -9.10 5.75
C LEU A 125 -8.90 -9.25 6.02
N PRO A 126 -9.35 -9.98 7.06
CA PRO A 126 -10.76 -9.98 7.45
C PRO A 126 -11.25 -8.58 7.82
N THR A 127 -10.50 -7.84 8.64
CA THR A 127 -10.89 -6.50 9.10
C THR A 127 -11.05 -5.54 7.93
N VAL A 128 -10.09 -5.49 7.00
CA VAL A 128 -10.16 -4.55 5.88
C VAL A 128 -11.34 -4.85 4.94
N LEU A 129 -11.67 -6.13 4.73
CA LEU A 129 -12.83 -6.52 3.93
C LEU A 129 -14.16 -6.10 4.55
N THR A 130 -14.24 -6.00 5.89
CA THR A 130 -15.42 -5.41 6.54
C THR A 130 -15.55 -3.91 6.29
N THR A 131 -14.44 -3.21 6.06
CA THR A 131 -14.46 -1.78 5.72
C THR A 131 -14.80 -1.52 4.25
N CYS A 132 -14.69 -2.54 3.39
CA CYS A 132 -15.08 -2.44 1.99
C CYS A 132 -16.62 -2.31 1.88
N GLN A 133 -17.07 -1.16 1.38
CA GLN A 133 -18.47 -0.93 1.04
C GLN A 133 -18.84 -1.71 -0.23
N GLY A 134 -20.10 -2.12 -0.32
CA GLY A 134 -20.63 -2.80 -1.52
C GLY A 134 -20.44 -4.32 -1.55
N VAL A 135 -19.86 -4.91 -0.50
CA VAL A 135 -19.62 -6.36 -0.38
C VAL A 135 -20.42 -6.91 0.81
N ASP A 136 -21.20 -7.96 0.61
CA ASP A 136 -21.94 -8.63 1.69
C ASP A 136 -21.08 -9.68 2.42
N ASP A 137 -21.59 -10.23 3.53
CA ASP A 137 -20.84 -11.16 4.37
C ASP A 137 -20.51 -12.49 3.66
N MET A 138 -21.34 -12.93 2.72
CA MET A 138 -21.08 -14.13 1.92
C MET A 138 -19.95 -13.88 0.93
N GLN A 139 -20.00 -12.75 0.21
CA GLN A 139 -18.94 -12.34 -0.71
C GLN A 139 -17.60 -12.16 0.02
N ARG A 140 -17.61 -11.58 1.22
CA ARG A 140 -16.40 -11.47 2.06
C ARG A 140 -15.82 -12.83 2.44
N ALA A 141 -16.67 -13.78 2.81
CA ALA A 141 -16.23 -15.14 3.12
C ALA A 141 -15.58 -15.82 1.90
N ILE A 142 -16.20 -15.70 0.72
CA ILE A 142 -15.65 -16.23 -0.53
C ILE A 142 -14.31 -15.58 -0.87
N LEU A 143 -14.18 -14.26 -0.72
CA LEU A 143 -12.91 -13.56 -0.96
C LEU A 143 -11.80 -14.03 -0.03
N LEU A 144 -12.10 -14.24 1.26
CA LEU A 144 -11.14 -14.76 2.24
C LEU A 144 -10.75 -16.21 1.98
N GLU A 145 -11.69 -17.04 1.52
CA GLU A 145 -11.46 -18.44 1.19
C GLU A 145 -10.61 -18.59 -0.08
N ASN A 146 -10.87 -17.76 -1.09
CA ASN A 146 -10.13 -17.76 -2.35
C ASN A 146 -8.76 -17.06 -2.26
N PHE A 147 -8.49 -16.32 -1.19
CA PHE A 147 -7.21 -15.64 -1.03
C PHE A 147 -6.10 -16.65 -0.73
N ASP A 148 -5.11 -16.74 -1.62
CA ASP A 148 -3.95 -17.61 -1.44
C ASP A 148 -3.08 -17.09 -0.27
N LYS A 149 -2.84 -17.96 0.72
CA LYS A 149 -2.08 -17.63 1.94
C LYS A 149 -0.58 -17.86 1.80
N SER A 150 -0.09 -18.07 0.59
CA SER A 150 1.33 -18.18 0.30
C SER A 150 2.09 -16.91 0.68
N THR A 151 3.34 -17.10 1.08
CA THR A 151 4.22 -16.05 1.58
C THR A 151 5.18 -15.51 0.53
N ASP A 152 5.16 -16.11 -0.66
CA ASP A 152 6.05 -15.73 -1.76
C ASP A 152 5.57 -14.43 -2.41
N GLN A 153 6.49 -13.48 -2.58
CA GLN A 153 6.21 -12.17 -3.16
C GLN A 153 5.34 -12.19 -4.44
N PRO A 154 5.67 -12.96 -5.49
CA PRO A 154 4.86 -12.95 -6.71
C PRO A 154 3.45 -13.50 -6.49
N THR A 155 3.27 -14.45 -5.58
CA THR A 155 1.98 -15.09 -5.31
C THR A 155 1.10 -14.20 -4.45
N LEU A 156 1.65 -13.57 -3.42
CA LEU A 156 0.90 -12.59 -2.61
C LEU A 156 0.49 -11.39 -3.46
N THR A 157 1.40 -10.84 -4.27
CA THR A 157 1.07 -9.74 -5.21
C THR A 157 -0.07 -10.15 -6.13
N ARG A 158 0.00 -11.33 -6.77
CA ARG A 158 -1.08 -11.85 -7.61
C ARG A 158 -2.40 -11.98 -6.84
N SER A 159 -2.36 -12.44 -5.60
CA SER A 159 -3.55 -12.64 -4.76
C SER A 159 -4.19 -11.32 -4.35
N VAL A 160 -3.38 -10.31 -4.02
CA VAL A 160 -3.84 -8.94 -3.76
C VAL A 160 -4.49 -8.34 -5.02
N LEU A 161 -3.88 -8.52 -6.20
CA LEU A 161 -4.44 -8.06 -7.47
C LEU A 161 -5.77 -8.74 -7.79
N GLN A 162 -5.85 -10.06 -7.60
CA GLN A 162 -7.08 -10.83 -7.78
C GLN A 162 -8.18 -10.34 -6.83
N LEU A 163 -7.85 -10.15 -5.55
CA LEU A 163 -8.77 -9.60 -4.54
C LEU A 163 -9.32 -8.23 -4.97
N ILE A 164 -8.45 -7.33 -5.45
CA ILE A 164 -8.86 -6.00 -5.92
C ILE A 164 -9.81 -6.12 -7.12
N SER A 165 -9.52 -7.03 -8.06
CA SER A 165 -10.37 -7.27 -9.22
C SER A 165 -11.75 -7.79 -8.81
N ASP A 166 -11.79 -8.77 -7.91
CA ASP A 166 -13.02 -9.39 -7.42
C ASP A 166 -13.86 -8.38 -6.62
N LEU A 167 -13.24 -7.60 -5.73
CA LEU A 167 -13.89 -6.51 -5.00
C LEU A 167 -14.56 -5.52 -5.96
N ARG A 168 -13.86 -5.14 -7.03
CA ARG A 168 -14.41 -4.23 -8.04
C ARG A 168 -15.59 -4.86 -8.79
N CYS A 169 -15.50 -6.14 -9.11
CA CYS A 169 -16.60 -6.89 -9.73
C CYS A 169 -17.85 -6.87 -8.86
N TYR A 170 -17.72 -7.21 -7.57
CA TYR A 170 -18.83 -7.18 -6.62
C TYR A 170 -19.44 -5.79 -6.45
N GLN A 171 -18.61 -4.73 -6.46
CA GLN A 171 -19.08 -3.35 -6.37
C GLN A 171 -19.81 -2.88 -7.65
N LEU A 172 -19.39 -3.33 -8.83
CA LEU A 172 -19.99 -2.95 -10.12
C LEU A 172 -21.26 -3.74 -10.46
N CYS A 173 -21.33 -5.01 -10.05
CA CYS A 173 -22.47 -5.90 -10.35
C CYS A 173 -23.71 -5.64 -9.47
N ARG A 174 -23.70 -4.63 -8.59
CA ARG A 174 -24.91 -4.25 -7.85
C ARG A 174 -25.93 -3.58 -8.78
N PRO A 175 -27.19 -4.05 -8.82
CA PRO A 175 -28.28 -3.24 -9.34
C PRO A 175 -28.36 -1.95 -8.51
N ARG A 176 -28.44 -0.80 -9.19
CA ARG A 176 -28.71 0.50 -8.56
C ARG A 176 -30.04 0.50 -7.83
#